data_AF-U2YZX4-F1
#
_entry.id   AF-U2YZX4-F1
#
_cell.length_a   1.000
_cell.length_b   1.000
_cell.length_c   1.000
_cell.angle_alpha   90.00
_cell.angle_beta   90.00
_cell.angle_gamma   90.00
#
_symmetry.space_group_name_H-M   'P 1'
#
loop_
_entity.id
_entity.type
_entity.pdbx_description
1 polymer ?
#
loop_
_entity_poly.entity_id
_entity_poly.type
_entity_poly.pdbx_seq_one_letter_code
_entity_poly.pdbx_strand_id
1 'polypeptide(L)'
;MGIDRIAFLASETPVAQETRERLAARYGDSPLDEADIVVALGGDGFMLQTLHATEGLDLPVYGMNRGTVGFLMNAFSEDDLPERLAAAEEAIINLSP
;
A
#
# COMPACT_ATOMS: atom_id res chain seq x y z
N MET A 1 14.89 10.17 -1.53
CA MET A 1 14.21 10.24 -2.84
C MET A 1 12.76 10.59 -2.56
N GLY A 2 12.15 11.49 -3.33
CA GLY A 2 10.72 11.74 -3.23
C GLY A 2 9.97 10.52 -3.76
N ILE A 3 8.87 10.17 -3.10
CA ILE A 3 7.94 9.17 -3.64
C ILE A 3 7.01 9.93 -4.60
N ASP A 4 7.22 9.75 -5.90
CA ASP A 4 6.53 10.49 -6.95
C ASP A 4 5.54 9.62 -7.73
N ARG A 5 5.75 8.29 -7.76
CA ARG A 5 4.88 7.32 -8.45
C ARG A 5 4.35 6.26 -7.49
N ILE A 6 3.03 6.26 -7.28
CA ILE A 6 2.36 5.35 -6.36
C ILE A 6 1.44 4.42 -7.16
N ALA A 7 1.55 3.12 -6.94
CA ALA A 7 0.57 2.15 -7.42
C ALA A 7 -0.41 1.79 -6.30
N PHE A 8 -1.71 1.85 -6.56
CA PHE A 8 -2.72 1.48 -5.57
C PHE A 8 -3.36 0.12 -5.89
N LEU A 9 -3.15 -0.85 -5.01
CA LEU A 9 -3.83 -2.14 -5.04
C LEU A 9 -4.88 -2.21 -3.94
N ALA A 10 -6.06 -2.75 -4.25
CA ALA A 10 -7.15 -2.86 -3.29
C ALA A 10 -7.83 -4.22 -3.34
N SER A 11 -8.23 -4.70 -2.17
CA SER A 11 -9.10 -5.89 -2.06
C SER A 11 -10.48 -5.63 -2.66
N GLU A 12 -11.26 -6.68 -2.96
CA GLU A 12 -12.59 -6.56 -3.56
C GLU A 12 -13.66 -5.94 -2.64
N THR A 13 -13.31 -5.59 -1.40
CA THR A 13 -14.25 -4.96 -0.48
C THR A 13 -14.64 -3.56 -0.96
N PRO A 14 -15.93 -3.16 -0.87
CA PRO A 14 -16.37 -1.85 -1.33
C PRO A 14 -15.58 -0.68 -0.72
N VAL A 15 -15.21 -0.81 0.56
CA VAL A 15 -14.45 0.22 1.29
C VAL A 15 -13.03 0.36 0.74
N ALA A 16 -12.36 -0.74 0.39
CA ALA A 16 -11.02 -0.69 -0.19
C ALA A 16 -11.05 -0.10 -1.60
N GLN A 17 -12.05 -0.46 -2.41
CA GLN A 17 -12.22 0.09 -3.76
C GLN A 17 -12.54 1.59 -3.73
N GLU A 18 -13.47 2.05 -2.88
CA GLU A 18 -13.76 3.49 -2.73
C GLU A 18 -12.50 4.26 -2.30
N THR A 19 -11.73 3.69 -1.38
CA THR A 19 -10.48 4.29 -0.90
C THR A 19 -9.44 4.40 -2.03
N ARG A 20 -9.31 3.34 -2.85
CA ARG A 20 -8.42 3.33 -4.01
C ARG A 20 -8.77 4.45 -4.98
N GLU A 21 -10.04 4.57 -5.34
CA GLU A 21 -10.50 5.61 -6.27
C GLU A 21 -10.18 7.02 -5.75
N ARG A 22 -10.39 7.27 -4.46
CA ARG A 22 -10.09 8.57 -3.83
C ARG A 22 -8.61 8.89 -3.81
N LEU A 23 -7.76 7.93 -3.44
CA LEU A 23 -6.32 8.13 -3.37
C LEU A 23 -5.72 8.25 -4.78
N ALA A 24 -6.16 7.40 -5.72
CA ALA A 24 -5.77 7.49 -7.12
C ALA A 24 -6.14 8.85 -7.74
N ALA A 25 -7.33 9.36 -7.44
CA ALA A 25 -7.76 10.68 -7.93
C ALA A 25 -6.92 11.83 -7.34
N ARG A 26 -6.39 11.67 -6.12
CA ARG A 26 -5.63 12.71 -5.41
C ARG A 26 -4.14 12.68 -5.70
N TYR A 27 -3.56 11.48 -5.80
CA TYR A 27 -2.12 11.26 -5.86
C TYR A 27 -1.64 10.62 -7.18
N GLY A 28 -2.56 10.24 -8.07
CA GLY A 28 -2.26 9.47 -9.29
C GLY A 28 -2.27 7.96 -9.02
N ASP A 29 -2.30 7.15 -10.07
CA ASP A 29 -2.16 5.69 -9.99
C ASP A 29 -1.22 5.25 -11.12
N SER A 30 0.02 4.92 -10.76
CA SER A 30 1.04 4.44 -11.68
C SER A 30 0.92 2.92 -11.86
N PRO A 31 1.23 2.39 -13.06
CA PRO A 31 1.32 0.95 -13.23
C PRO A 31 2.46 0.39 -12.36
N LEU A 32 2.33 -0.87 -11.94
CA LEU A 32 3.25 -1.51 -10.97
C LEU A 32 4.71 -1.49 -11.44
N ASP A 33 4.97 -1.61 -12.74
CA ASP A 33 6.30 -1.62 -13.33
C ASP A 33 6.99 -0.25 -13.37
N GLU A 34 6.24 0.84 -13.14
CA GLU A 34 6.77 2.21 -13.07
C GLU A 34 6.68 2.80 -11.65
N ALA A 35 6.01 2.13 -10.73
CA ALA A 35 5.79 2.63 -9.39
C ALA A 35 7.09 2.67 -8.56
N ASP A 36 7.19 3.63 -7.64
CA ASP A 36 8.26 3.66 -6.63
C ASP A 36 7.83 2.92 -5.35
N ILE A 37 6.50 2.77 -5.16
CA ILE A 37 5.90 2.11 -4.00
C ILE A 37 4.50 1.61 -4.35
N VAL A 38 4.11 0.50 -3.72
CA VAL A 38 2.76 -0.05 -3.79
C VAL A 38 2.02 0.24 -2.50
N VAL A 39 0.82 0.81 -2.59
CA VAL A 39 -0.08 0.97 -1.45
C VAL A 39 -1.17 -0.09 -1.52
N ALA A 40 -1.17 -1.01 -0.56
CA ALA A 40 -2.13 -2.11 -0.44
C ALA A 40 -3.29 -1.72 0.50
N LEU A 41 -4.50 -1.65 -0.04
CA LEU A 41 -5.73 -1.26 0.64
C LEU A 41 -6.60 -2.49 0.94
N GLY A 42 -6.64 -2.91 2.19
CA GLY A 42 -7.37 -4.13 2.56
C GLY A 42 -7.11 -4.59 3.99
N GLY A 43 -7.11 -5.90 4.20
CA GLY A 43 -6.70 -6.56 5.44
C GLY A 43 -5.34 -7.27 5.31
N ASP A 44 -4.86 -7.89 6.39
CA ASP A 44 -3.55 -8.56 6.44
C ASP A 44 -3.38 -9.63 5.35
N GLY A 45 -4.43 -10.42 5.06
CA GLY A 45 -4.40 -11.42 3.99
C GLY A 45 -4.18 -10.81 2.60
N PHE A 46 -4.72 -9.63 2.35
CA PHE A 46 -4.51 -8.90 1.10
C PHE A 46 -3.08 -8.33 1.02
N MET A 47 -2.53 -7.87 2.14
CA MET A 47 -1.14 -7.41 2.20
C MET A 47 -0.16 -8.54 1.92
N LEU A 48 -0.37 -9.73 2.51
CA LEU A 48 0.46 -10.90 2.20
C LEU A 48 0.36 -11.33 0.74
N GLN A 49 -0.85 -11.32 0.16
CA GLN A 49 -1.05 -11.57 -1.27
C GLN A 49 -0.33 -10.54 -2.13
N THR A 50 -0.36 -9.27 -1.72
CA THR A 50 0.34 -8.19 -2.43
C THR A 50 1.84 -8.40 -2.37
N LEU A 51 2.40 -8.65 -1.19
CA LEU A 51 3.82 -8.94 -1.01
C LEU A 51 4.26 -10.12 -1.87
N HIS A 52 3.49 -11.21 -1.90
CA HIS A 52 3.81 -12.38 -2.73
C HIS A 52 3.70 -12.07 -4.24
N ALA A 53 2.73 -11.26 -4.66
CA ALA A 53 2.60 -10.82 -6.05
C ALA A 53 3.73 -9.88 -6.47
N THR A 54 4.32 -9.15 -5.53
CA THR A 54 5.44 -8.23 -5.75
C THR A 54 6.79 -8.80 -5.32
N GLU A 55 6.91 -10.08 -4.92
CA GLU A 55 8.17 -10.70 -4.47
C GLU A 55 9.28 -10.69 -5.55
N GLY A 56 8.90 -10.55 -6.83
CA GLY A 56 9.82 -10.38 -7.95
C GLY A 56 10.09 -8.93 -8.35
N LEU A 57 9.45 -7.96 -7.69
CA LEU A 57 9.61 -6.54 -7.91
C LEU A 57 10.36 -5.97 -6.71
N ASP A 58 11.42 -5.19 -6.95
CA ASP A 58 12.16 -4.48 -5.89
C ASP A 58 11.36 -3.25 -5.40
N LEU A 59 10.08 -3.48 -5.08
CA LEU A 59 9.10 -2.46 -4.78
C LEU A 59 8.58 -2.60 -3.35
N PRO A 60 8.74 -1.56 -2.52
CA PRO A 60 8.17 -1.57 -1.18
C PRO A 60 6.64 -1.61 -1.22
N VAL A 61 6.03 -2.31 -0.27
CA VAL A 61 4.57 -2.40 -0.11
C VAL A 61 4.15 -1.77 1.22
N TYR A 62 3.27 -0.77 1.14
CA TYR A 62 2.69 -0.08 2.27
C TYR A 62 1.23 -0.49 2.48
N GLY A 63 0.94 -1.18 3.59
CA GLY A 63 -0.43 -1.59 3.94
C GLY A 63 -1.22 -0.51 4.68
N MET A 64 -2.45 -0.23 4.23
CA MET A 64 -3.44 0.59 4.95
C MET A 64 -4.76 -0.16 5.14
N ASN A 65 -5.29 -0.11 6.37
CA ASN A 65 -6.60 -0.68 6.70
C ASN A 65 -7.59 0.42 7.12
N ARG A 66 -8.81 0.37 6.59
CA ARG A 66 -9.92 1.26 6.98
C ARG A 66 -10.77 0.73 8.17
N GLY A 67 -10.22 -0.17 8.98
CA GLY A 67 -10.88 -0.82 10.14
C GLY A 67 -10.11 -0.70 11.46
N THR A 68 -10.32 -1.64 12.40
CA THR A 68 -9.44 -1.82 13.57
C THR A 68 -8.02 -2.13 13.09
N VAL A 69 -7.01 -1.47 13.68
CA VAL A 69 -5.58 -1.68 13.41
C VAL A 69 -5.29 -3.19 13.40
N GLY A 70 -5.08 -3.75 12.20
CA GLY A 70 -4.54 -5.09 12.02
C GLY A 70 -3.05 -5.07 12.35
N PHE A 71 -2.49 -6.22 12.74
CA PHE A 71 -1.14 -6.34 13.30
C PHE A 71 -0.04 -5.80 12.34
N LEU A 72 -0.33 -5.68 11.05
CA LEU A 72 0.61 -5.27 9.99
C LEU A 72 0.21 -3.96 9.25
N MET A 73 -0.92 -3.34 9.59
CA MET A 73 -1.50 -2.27 8.76
C MET A 73 -1.50 -0.91 9.44
N ASN A 74 -1.10 0.12 8.68
CA ASN A 74 -1.09 1.49 9.15
C ASN A 74 -2.52 2.04 9.28
N ALA A 75 -2.71 2.95 10.25
CA ALA A 75 -3.96 3.68 10.40
C ALA A 75 -4.30 4.43 9.10
N PHE A 76 -5.57 4.38 8.72
CA PHE A 76 -6.06 5.10 7.56
C PHE A 76 -6.02 6.61 7.80
N SER A 77 -5.32 7.33 6.94
CA SER A 77 -5.40 8.79 6.78
C SER A 77 -5.15 9.11 5.32
N GLU A 78 -5.98 9.98 4.75
CA GLU A 78 -5.89 10.38 3.35
C GLU A 78 -4.93 11.54 3.14
N ASP A 79 -4.63 12.27 4.21
CA ASP A 79 -3.75 13.42 4.19
C ASP A 79 -2.29 13.00 4.42
N ASP A 80 -1.39 13.79 3.84
CA ASP A 80 0.07 13.67 3.91
C ASP A 80 0.57 12.26 3.57
N LEU A 81 -0.08 11.60 2.61
CA LEU A 81 0.29 10.24 2.20
C LEU A 81 1.74 10.19 1.69
N PRO A 82 2.21 11.07 0.78
CA PRO A 82 3.60 11.05 0.33
C PRO A 82 4.61 11.21 1.47
N GLU A 83 4.35 12.10 2.42
CA GLU A 83 5.19 12.35 3.60
C GLU A 83 5.22 11.12 4.52
N ARG A 84 4.07 10.46 4.71
CA ARG A 84 3.97 9.23 5.50
C ARG A 84 4.66 8.06 4.84
N LEU A 85 4.57 7.93 3.51
CA LEU A 85 5.29 6.90 2.77
C LEU A 85 6.80 7.14 2.85
N ALA A 86 7.24 8.40 2.76
CA ALA A 86 8.66 8.76 2.93
C ALA A 86 9.17 8.58 4.37
N ALA A 87 8.30 8.73 5.38
CA ALA A 87 8.62 8.54 6.79
C ALA A 87 8.41 7.10 7.28
N ALA A 88 7.79 6.23 6.47
CA ALA A 88 7.56 4.84 6.83
C ALA A 88 8.91 4.11 6.92
N GLU A 89 9.18 3.48 8.06
CA GLU A 89 10.31 2.57 8.18
C GLU A 89 9.98 1.28 7.42
N GLU A 90 10.91 0.85 6.57
CA GLU A 90 10.80 -0.41 5.83
C GLU A 90 10.75 -1.57 6.82
N ALA A 91 9.57 -2.18 6.97
CA ALA A 91 9.43 -3.39 7.74
C ALA A 91 9.84 -4.58 6.87
N ILE A 92 11.06 -5.07 7.05
CA ILE A 92 11.49 -6.35 6.47
C ILE A 92 10.70 -7.46 7.16
N ILE A 93 9.67 -7.98 6.48
CA ILE A 93 8.95 -9.15 6.96
C ILE A 93 9.82 -10.37 6.64
N ASN A 94 10.56 -10.86 7.64
CA ASN A 94 11.24 -12.16 7.57
C ASN A 94 10.19 -13.28 7.57
N LEU A 95 9.69 -13.63 6.38
CA LEU A 95 8.94 -14.86 6.16
C LEU A 95 9.95 -16.02 6.18
N SER A 96 10.32 -16.50 7.37
CA SER A 96 11.06 -17.76 7.49
C SER A 96 10.13 -18.92 7.09
N PRO A 97 10.57 -19.86 6.22
CA PRO A 97 9.80 -21.03 5.82
C PRO A 97 9.56 -22.03 6.96
#